data_AF-A0A3D4CGN4-F1
#
_entry.id   AF-A0A3D4CGN4-F1
#
_cell.length_a   1.000
_cell.length_b   1.000
_cell.length_c   1.000
_cell.angle_alpha   90.00
_cell.angle_beta   90.00
_cell.angle_gamma   90.00
#
_symmetry.space_group_name_H-M   'P 1'
#
loop_
_entity.id
_entity.type
_entity.pdbx_description
1 polymer ?
#
loop_
_entity_poly.entity_id
_entity_poly.type
_entity_poly.pdbx_seq_one_letter_code
_entity_poly.pdbx_strand_id
1 'polypeptide(L)'
;MNTTTAKTFKEQILEGIPAELPQPKPYDTSVSHAPKRKDILTKEEKILAVKNALRYFPKEWHAELAKEFAQELKTYGRIYMYRFRPDYDMYARPIDEYPGKSLQARAIMLMIQNNLDPAVAQHPHELITYGGNGAVFQNWAQY
;
A
#
# COMPACT_ATOMS: atom_id res chain seq x y z
N MET A 1 -26.18 0.37 17.55
CA MET A 1 -25.56 -0.82 16.95
C MET A 1 -25.21 -0.45 15.52
N ASN A 2 -23.96 -0.05 15.25
CA ASN A 2 -23.54 0.29 13.89
C ASN A 2 -23.07 -1.00 13.22
N THR A 3 -23.96 -1.67 12.52
CA THR A 3 -23.59 -2.69 11.53
C THR A 3 -23.00 -1.97 10.33
N THR A 4 -21.71 -1.68 10.37
CA THR A 4 -20.96 -1.33 9.16
C THR A 4 -20.93 -2.60 8.31
N THR A 5 -21.82 -2.69 7.32
CA THR A 5 -21.79 -3.78 6.34
C THR A 5 -20.40 -3.79 5.73
N ALA A 6 -19.66 -4.89 5.90
CA ALA A 6 -18.32 -5.01 5.35
C ALA A 6 -18.40 -4.83 3.83
N LYS A 7 -17.59 -3.92 3.28
CA LYS A 7 -17.53 -3.67 1.83
C LYS A 7 -17.15 -4.96 1.12
N THR A 8 -17.80 -5.23 -0.01
CA THR A 8 -17.39 -6.33 -0.90
C THR A 8 -16.01 -6.07 -1.49
N PHE A 9 -15.32 -7.12 -1.96
CA PHE A 9 -14.02 -6.99 -2.62
C PHE A 9 -14.05 -5.98 -3.78
N LYS A 10 -15.11 -6.01 -4.60
CA LYS A 10 -15.27 -5.09 -5.74
C LYS A 10 -15.37 -3.64 -5.30
N GLU A 11 -16.12 -3.36 -4.22
CA GLU A 11 -16.23 -2.00 -3.67
C GLU A 11 -14.91 -1.52 -3.09
N GLN A 12 -14.15 -2.40 -2.42
CA GLN A 12 -12.84 -2.06 -1.87
C GLN A 12 -11.82 -1.74 -2.98
N ILE A 13 -11.82 -2.46 -4.09
CA ILE A 13 -10.94 -2.16 -5.24
C ILE A 13 -11.31 -0.83 -5.92
N LEU A 14 -12.61 -0.52 -6.01
CA LEU A 14 -13.08 0.71 -6.67
C LEU A 14 -12.91 1.97 -5.81
N GLU A 15 -12.71 1.84 -4.51
CA GLU A 15 -12.59 2.96 -3.58
C GLU A 15 -11.34 3.82 -3.84
N GLY A 16 -10.21 3.19 -4.17
CA GLY A 16 -8.92 3.89 -4.26
C GLY A 16 -8.53 4.47 -2.90
N ILE A 17 -8.19 5.76 -2.85
CA ILE A 17 -7.94 6.44 -1.56
C ILE A 17 -9.29 6.66 -0.86
N PRO A 18 -9.49 6.13 0.37
CA PRO A 18 -10.76 6.22 1.07
C PRO A 18 -11.16 7.66 1.36
N ALA A 19 -12.45 7.89 1.63
CA ALA A 19 -12.96 9.23 1.95
C ALA A 19 -12.55 9.71 3.35
N GLU A 20 -12.28 8.77 4.26
CA GLU A 20 -11.88 9.04 5.63
C GLU A 20 -10.49 8.45 5.89
N LEU A 21 -9.73 9.08 6.80
CA LEU A 21 -8.40 8.62 7.14
C LEU A 21 -8.48 7.29 7.90
N PRO A 22 -7.97 6.17 7.34
CA PRO A 22 -8.07 4.88 8.00
C PRO A 22 -7.19 4.85 9.25
N GLN A 23 -7.49 3.94 10.18
CA GLN A 23 -6.65 3.77 11.36
C GLN A 23 -5.25 3.25 10.99
N PRO A 24 -4.20 3.58 11.77
CA PRO A 24 -2.88 3.01 11.58
C PRO A 24 -2.92 1.48 11.62
N LYS A 25 -2.14 0.83 10.76
CA LYS A 25 -2.05 -0.64 10.75
C LYS A 25 -0.96 -1.13 11.72
N PRO A 26 -1.24 -2.17 12.53
CA PRO A 26 -0.22 -2.79 13.35
C PRO A 26 0.83 -3.49 12.47
N TYR A 27 2.05 -3.60 13.00
CA TYR A 27 3.11 -4.36 12.35
C TYR A 27 2.83 -5.86 12.45
N ASP A 28 2.85 -6.55 11.31
CA ASP A 28 2.52 -7.96 11.21
C ASP A 28 3.80 -8.81 11.22
N THR A 29 4.00 -9.61 12.25
CA THR A 29 5.20 -10.45 12.36
C THR A 29 5.10 -11.79 11.64
N SER A 30 3.93 -12.12 11.08
CA SER A 30 3.68 -13.41 10.41
C SER A 30 4.21 -13.45 8.98
N VAL A 31 4.48 -12.29 8.37
CA VAL A 31 5.04 -12.18 7.01
C VAL A 31 6.48 -11.67 7.02
N SER A 32 7.20 -12.03 5.97
CA SER A 32 8.54 -11.50 5.71
C SER A 32 8.48 -10.00 5.40
N HIS A 33 9.39 -9.23 6.01
CA HIS A 33 9.49 -7.79 5.83
C HIS A 33 10.83 -7.38 5.23
N ALA A 34 10.82 -6.36 4.36
CA ALA A 34 12.03 -5.91 3.69
C ALA A 34 13.03 -5.28 4.69
N PRO A 35 14.35 -5.51 4.52
CA PRO A 35 15.35 -4.91 5.37
C PRO A 35 15.35 -3.38 5.22
N LYS A 36 15.69 -2.69 6.31
CA LYS A 36 15.84 -1.23 6.32
C LYS A 36 16.82 -0.77 5.24
N ARG A 37 16.40 0.19 4.41
CA ARG A 37 17.29 0.84 3.42
C ARG A 37 18.27 1.80 4.11
N LYS A 38 19.45 1.96 3.50
CA LYS A 38 20.47 2.89 3.97
C LYS A 38 19.90 4.31 4.01
N ASP A 39 20.14 5.01 5.11
CA ASP A 39 19.76 6.40 5.27
C ASP A 39 20.79 7.29 4.55
N ILE A 40 20.54 7.53 3.27
CA ILE A 40 21.44 8.30 2.39
C ILE A 40 20.90 9.70 2.07
N LEU A 41 19.66 10.01 2.48
CA LEU A 41 19.01 11.26 2.13
C LEU A 41 19.43 12.38 3.09
N THR A 42 19.70 13.55 2.53
CA THR A 42 19.87 14.79 3.27
C THR A 42 18.55 15.23 3.92
N LYS A 43 18.62 16.23 4.81
CA LYS A 43 17.43 16.77 5.47
C LYS A 43 16.43 17.32 4.45
N GLU A 44 16.92 18.01 3.44
CA GLU A 44 16.14 18.64 2.37
C GLU A 44 15.47 17.57 1.49
N GLU A 45 16.19 16.50 1.14
CA GLU A 45 15.64 15.38 0.40
C GLU A 45 14.61 14.60 1.21
N LYS A 46 14.79 14.44 2.53
CA LYS A 46 13.77 13.85 3.42
C LYS A 46 12.50 14.67 3.44
N ILE A 47 12.60 16.00 3.53
CA ILE A 47 11.45 16.91 3.44
C ILE A 47 10.77 16.77 2.07
N LEU A 48 11.54 16.71 0.98
CA LEU A 48 11.00 16.52 -0.36
C LEU A 48 10.30 15.17 -0.53
N ALA A 49 10.87 14.08 0.03
CA ALA A 49 10.28 12.75 -0.01
C ALA A 49 8.91 12.72 0.70
N VAL A 50 8.81 13.34 1.88
CA VAL A 50 7.52 13.46 2.60
C VAL A 50 6.53 14.31 1.81
N LYS A 51 6.94 15.46 1.25
CA LYS A 51 6.08 16.27 0.38
C LYS A 51 5.59 15.48 -0.84
N ASN A 52 6.46 14.68 -1.45
CA ASN A 52 6.11 13.86 -2.61
C ASN A 52 5.09 12.78 -2.26
N ALA A 53 5.20 12.18 -1.08
CA ALA A 53 4.25 11.21 -0.55
C ALA A 53 2.88 11.84 -0.21
N LEU A 54 2.87 13.09 0.28
CA LEU A 54 1.62 13.80 0.61
C LEU A 54 0.77 14.18 -0.61
N ARG A 55 1.32 14.15 -1.84
CA ARG A 55 0.59 14.50 -3.07
C ARG A 55 -0.60 13.60 -3.38
N TYR A 56 -0.61 12.39 -2.82
CA TYR A 56 -1.70 11.43 -3.00
C TYR A 56 -2.92 11.72 -2.13
N PHE A 57 -2.80 12.63 -1.14
CA PHE A 57 -3.78 12.76 -0.06
C PHE A 57 -4.35 14.18 0.06
N PRO A 58 -5.60 14.32 0.56
CA PRO A 58 -6.20 15.61 0.86
C PRO A 58 -5.40 16.38 1.93
N LYS A 59 -5.42 17.71 1.86
CA LYS A 59 -4.58 18.60 2.69
C LYS A 59 -4.88 18.46 4.19
N GLU A 60 -6.13 18.14 4.50
CA GLU A 60 -6.66 17.93 5.84
C GLU A 60 -5.90 16.81 6.57
N TRP A 61 -5.36 15.82 5.83
CA TRP A 61 -4.61 14.70 6.41
C TRP A 61 -3.11 14.97 6.50
N HIS A 62 -2.61 16.04 5.88
CA HIS A 62 -1.16 16.25 5.75
C HIS A 62 -0.47 16.41 7.11
N ALA A 63 -1.12 17.00 8.11
CA ALA A 63 -0.52 17.19 9.43
C ALA A 63 -0.24 15.85 10.15
N GLU A 64 -1.12 14.87 9.98
CA GLU A 64 -0.97 13.53 10.56
C GLU A 64 -0.02 12.69 9.70
N LEU A 65 -0.29 12.61 8.40
CA LEU A 65 0.48 11.79 7.47
C LEU A 65 1.93 12.27 7.32
N ALA A 66 2.23 13.56 7.45
CA ALA A 66 3.61 14.05 7.41
C ALA A 66 4.46 13.44 8.53
N LYS A 67 3.89 13.32 9.74
CA LYS A 67 4.58 12.72 10.89
C LYS A 67 4.76 11.23 10.67
N GLU A 68 3.72 10.56 10.20
CA GLU A 68 3.75 9.12 9.91
C GLU A 68 4.76 8.79 8.81
N PHE A 69 4.73 9.48 7.67
CA PHE A 69 5.65 9.24 6.56
C PHE A 69 7.09 9.59 6.90
N ALA A 70 7.34 10.63 7.71
CA ALA A 70 8.67 10.91 8.24
C ALA A 70 9.16 9.76 9.15
N GLN A 71 8.28 9.18 9.95
CA GLN A 71 8.60 8.04 10.80
C GLN A 71 8.85 6.77 9.99
N GLU A 72 8.06 6.49 8.95
CA GLU A 72 8.31 5.39 8.03
C GLU A 72 9.67 5.54 7.35
N LEU A 73 9.96 6.74 6.81
CA LEU A 73 11.24 7.02 6.16
C LEU A 73 12.42 6.80 7.11
N LYS A 74 12.30 7.21 8.39
CA LYS A 74 13.33 6.98 9.41
C LYS A 74 13.48 5.49 9.77
N THR A 75 12.36 4.77 9.88
CA THR A 75 12.32 3.38 10.36
C THR A 75 12.80 2.42 9.27
N TYR A 76 12.25 2.56 8.07
CA TYR A 76 12.42 1.61 6.98
C TYR A 76 13.33 2.14 5.85
N GLY A 77 13.64 3.43 5.84
CA GLY A 77 14.36 4.07 4.73
C GLY A 77 13.48 4.28 3.50
N ARG A 78 12.15 4.11 3.64
CA ARG A 78 11.15 4.27 2.58
C ARG A 78 9.79 4.62 3.19
N ILE A 79 8.94 5.27 2.39
CA ILE A 79 7.55 5.58 2.72
C ILE A 79 6.69 4.58 1.95
N TYR A 80 6.15 3.57 2.64
CA TYR A 80 5.29 2.54 2.10
C TYR A 80 3.81 2.91 2.21
N MET A 81 3.47 3.79 3.15
CA MET A 81 2.10 4.20 3.47
C MET A 81 1.27 3.02 4.00
N TYR A 82 1.80 2.30 4.99
CA TYR A 82 1.21 1.03 5.48
C TYR A 82 -0.26 1.15 5.91
N ARG A 83 -0.65 2.33 6.38
CA ARG A 83 -2.04 2.67 6.73
C ARG A 83 -3.04 2.36 5.61
N PHE A 84 -2.62 2.47 4.34
CA PHE A 84 -3.48 2.31 3.16
C PHE A 84 -3.42 0.92 2.51
N ARG A 85 -2.65 -0.03 3.08
CA ARG A 85 -2.70 -1.43 2.64
C ARG A 85 -4.13 -1.97 2.80
N PRO A 86 -4.71 -2.69 1.83
CA PRO A 86 -6.07 -3.25 1.97
C PRO A 86 -6.16 -4.31 3.09
N ASP A 87 -7.37 -4.59 3.56
CA ASP A 87 -7.66 -5.62 4.57
C ASP A 87 -8.17 -6.95 3.99
N TYR A 88 -8.48 -7.00 2.69
CA TYR A 88 -8.80 -8.28 2.05
C TYR A 88 -7.54 -9.13 1.86
N ASP A 89 -7.76 -10.44 1.80
CA ASP A 89 -6.72 -11.39 1.42
C ASP A 89 -6.20 -11.07 0.01
N MET A 90 -4.89 -10.88 -0.09
CA MET A 90 -4.18 -10.57 -1.32
C MET A 90 -3.81 -11.87 -2.04
N TYR A 91 -4.52 -12.19 -3.11
CA TYR A 91 -4.24 -13.33 -3.99
C TYR A 91 -4.92 -13.13 -5.35
N ALA A 92 -4.51 -13.90 -6.35
CA ALA A 92 -5.15 -13.90 -7.67
C ALA A 92 -6.54 -14.58 -7.62
N ARG A 93 -7.60 -13.78 -7.71
CA ARG A 93 -9.00 -14.27 -7.69
C ARG A 93 -9.46 -14.71 -9.09
N PRO A 94 -10.57 -15.47 -9.19
CA PRO A 94 -11.30 -15.63 -10.43
C PRO A 94 -11.55 -14.28 -11.12
N ILE A 95 -11.34 -14.23 -12.44
CA ILE A 95 -11.31 -12.96 -13.17
C ILE A 95 -12.61 -12.16 -13.02
N ASP A 96 -13.75 -12.80 -12.82
CA ASP A 96 -15.12 -12.26 -12.60
C ASP A 96 -15.38 -11.66 -11.23
N GLU A 97 -14.47 -11.88 -10.28
CA GLU A 97 -14.47 -11.16 -9.00
C GLU A 97 -13.88 -9.75 -9.13
N TYR A 98 -13.07 -9.46 -10.14
CA TYR A 98 -12.50 -8.12 -10.34
C TYR A 98 -13.54 -7.16 -10.94
N PRO A 99 -13.66 -5.92 -10.42
CA PRO A 99 -14.52 -4.92 -11.01
C PRO A 99 -13.94 -4.40 -12.34
N GLY A 100 -14.75 -3.74 -13.15
CA GLY A 100 -14.30 -3.08 -14.38
C GLY A 100 -14.98 -3.59 -15.64
N LYS A 101 -14.95 -2.74 -16.68
CA LYS A 101 -15.65 -2.97 -17.95
C LYS A 101 -14.81 -3.75 -18.97
N SER A 102 -13.49 -3.71 -18.84
CA SER A 102 -12.55 -4.38 -19.74
C SER A 102 -12.03 -5.66 -19.10
N LEU A 103 -12.07 -6.75 -19.86
CA LEU A 103 -11.46 -8.03 -19.47
C LEU A 103 -9.96 -7.87 -19.25
N GLN A 104 -9.30 -7.06 -20.08
CA GLN A 104 -7.87 -6.81 -20.03
C GLN A 104 -7.49 -6.06 -18.73
N ALA A 105 -8.25 -5.04 -18.35
CA ALA A 105 -8.02 -4.33 -17.08
C ALA A 105 -8.19 -5.27 -15.87
N ARG A 106 -9.20 -6.14 -15.89
CA ARG A 106 -9.41 -7.17 -14.86
C ARG A 106 -8.27 -8.17 -14.79
N ALA A 107 -7.75 -8.61 -15.94
CA ALA A 107 -6.57 -9.48 -16.00
C ALA A 107 -5.31 -8.79 -15.44
N ILE A 108 -5.12 -7.49 -15.67
CA ILE A 108 -4.02 -6.73 -15.08
C ILE A 108 -4.14 -6.69 -13.55
N MET A 109 -5.32 -6.40 -13.00
CA MET A 109 -5.55 -6.42 -11.55
C MET A 109 -5.27 -7.78 -10.93
N LEU A 110 -5.69 -8.86 -11.60
CA LEU A 110 -5.39 -10.24 -11.20
C LEU A 110 -3.87 -10.46 -11.11
N MET A 111 -3.13 -10.09 -12.16
CA MET A 111 -1.67 -10.28 -12.19
C MET A 111 -0.95 -9.40 -11.15
N ILE A 112 -1.46 -8.20 -10.88
CA ILE A 112 -0.95 -7.35 -9.80
C ILE A 112 -1.12 -8.06 -8.45
N GLN A 113 -2.30 -8.59 -8.15
CA GLN A 113 -2.54 -9.28 -6.87
C GLN A 113 -1.74 -10.57 -6.76
N ASN A 114 -1.52 -11.31 -7.85
CA ASN A 114 -0.61 -12.45 -7.88
C ASN A 114 0.81 -12.05 -7.44
N ASN A 115 1.32 -10.92 -7.94
CA ASN A 115 2.66 -10.45 -7.58
C ASN A 115 2.77 -9.97 -6.12
N LEU A 116 1.66 -9.65 -5.47
CA LEU A 116 1.58 -9.16 -4.09
C LEU A 116 1.07 -10.22 -3.11
N ASP A 117 0.71 -11.41 -3.60
CA ASP A 117 0.24 -12.53 -2.79
C ASP A 117 1.33 -12.93 -1.78
N PRO A 118 1.04 -13.04 -0.46
CA PRO A 118 2.00 -13.48 0.53
C PRO A 118 2.65 -14.85 0.26
N ALA A 119 2.01 -15.73 -0.52
CA ALA A 119 2.57 -17.01 -0.96
C ALA A 119 3.58 -16.87 -2.13
N VAL A 120 3.59 -15.72 -2.82
CA VAL A 120 4.43 -15.45 -4.00
C VAL A 120 5.48 -14.38 -3.69
N ALA A 121 5.07 -13.29 -3.03
CA ALA A 121 5.89 -12.12 -2.78
C ALA A 121 6.90 -12.33 -1.65
N GLN A 122 8.16 -11.94 -1.88
CA GLN A 122 9.21 -12.01 -0.87
C GLN A 122 8.93 -11.11 0.35
N HIS A 123 8.39 -9.91 0.12
CA HIS A 123 8.00 -8.95 1.17
C HIS A 123 6.65 -8.31 0.78
N PRO A 124 5.51 -8.99 1.04
CA PRO A 124 4.20 -8.59 0.51
C PRO A 124 3.78 -7.20 1.01
N HIS A 125 4.05 -6.86 2.27
CA HIS A 125 3.67 -5.56 2.83
C HIS A 125 4.53 -4.39 2.30
N GLU A 126 5.71 -4.67 1.75
CA GLU A 126 6.59 -3.69 1.10
C GLU A 126 6.46 -3.68 -0.43
N LEU A 127 5.45 -4.37 -0.95
CA LEU A 127 5.12 -4.46 -2.37
C LEU A 127 6.26 -5.06 -3.22
N ILE A 128 7.11 -5.92 -2.62
CA ILE A 128 8.29 -6.53 -3.27
C ILE A 128 8.03 -8.01 -3.55
N THR A 129 8.08 -8.38 -4.83
CA THR A 129 7.86 -9.76 -5.26
C THR A 129 9.14 -10.60 -5.17
N TYR A 130 10.28 -10.08 -5.67
CA TYR A 130 11.54 -10.83 -5.66
C TYR A 130 12.78 -9.92 -5.69
N GLY A 131 13.96 -10.52 -5.52
CA GLY A 131 15.26 -9.84 -5.65
C GLY A 131 15.55 -8.81 -4.56
N GLY A 132 14.81 -8.83 -3.44
CA GLY A 132 14.94 -7.90 -2.31
C GLY A 132 14.50 -6.47 -2.60
N ASN A 133 14.38 -6.05 -3.86
CA ASN A 133 13.96 -4.70 -4.26
C ASN A 133 13.07 -4.64 -5.52
N GLY A 134 12.75 -5.77 -6.14
CA GLY A 134 11.84 -5.86 -7.29
C GLY A 134 10.40 -5.60 -6.88
N ALA A 135 10.04 -4.32 -6.79
CA ALA A 135 8.74 -3.87 -6.29
C ALA A 135 7.72 -3.67 -7.41
N VAL A 136 6.45 -3.98 -7.12
CA VAL A 136 5.30 -3.74 -8.02
C VAL A 136 4.95 -2.25 -8.04
N PHE A 137 4.87 -1.64 -6.87
CA PHE A 137 4.58 -0.21 -6.67
C PHE A 137 5.57 0.41 -5.70
N GLN A 138 5.58 1.75 -5.62
CA GLN A 138 6.42 2.43 -4.65
C GLN A 138 5.83 2.48 -3.25
N ASN A 139 4.50 2.51 -3.14
CA ASN A 139 3.73 2.64 -1.90
C ASN A 139 2.27 2.19 -2.13
N TRP A 140 1.53 2.01 -1.04
CA TRP A 140 0.14 1.53 -1.07
C TRP A 140 -0.88 2.54 -1.61
N ALA A 141 -0.54 3.81 -1.78
CA ALA A 141 -1.43 4.77 -2.45
C ALA A 141 -1.40 4.65 -3.99
N GLN A 142 -0.36 4.04 -4.55
CA GLN A 142 -0.26 3.77 -5.99
C GLN A 142 -0.96 2.46 -6.39
N TYR A 143 -1.06 1.54 -5.45
CA TYR A 143 -1.85 0.31 -5.58
C TYR A 143 -3.33 0.66 -5.58
#